data_AF-T0LBS7-F1
#
_entry.id   AF-T0LBS7-F1
#
_cell.length_a   1.000
_cell.length_b   1.000
_cell.length_c   1.000
_cell.angle_alpha   90.00
_cell.angle_beta   90.00
_cell.angle_gamma   90.00
#
_symmetry.space_group_name_H-M   'P 1'
#
loop_
_entity.id
_entity.type
_entity.pdbx_description
1 polymer ?
#
loop_
_entity_poly.entity_id
_entity_poly.type
_entity_poly.pdbx_seq_one_letter_code
_entity_poly.pdbx_strand_id
1 'polypeptide(L)'
;MNVEEALELLRMLTRDESSLSLLMDIYLCKIRIGMLIKNKKLIEENFEAAIDVCERGCDWDRRNKFKIYQAIYYLHKGDFKKTADFFSDSLPSFEKNEVVSYKDAVEYLIFSGMFAYDRNDINKKLYTSPEVLEICNVESINLITNFYECNYYDFLPSLYIYIKKLEDDLYLKCFLNLFCKEMKIKIYKQLLKSYQMLSLKNMANVFGISEDYLEDDLGNFISKKRLNCKIDKVSNIVVLNDDENNDMNNFVEFGENLVREISKKIN
;
A
#
# COMPACT_ATOMS: atom_id res chain seq x y z
N MET A 1 6.05 22.42 -28.37
CA MET A 1 5.82 21.06 -28.88
C MET A 1 4.50 20.59 -28.31
N ASN A 2 3.50 20.38 -29.15
CA ASN A 2 2.22 19.86 -28.71
C ASN A 2 2.37 18.39 -28.30
N VAL A 3 1.50 17.93 -27.40
CA VAL A 3 1.45 16.53 -26.96
C VAL A 3 1.27 15.57 -28.14
N GLU A 4 0.45 15.96 -29.12
CA GLU A 4 0.14 15.14 -30.30
C GLU A 4 1.37 15.00 -31.21
N GLU A 5 2.07 16.11 -31.49
CA GLU A 5 3.33 16.12 -32.23
C GLU A 5 4.39 15.23 -31.56
N ALA A 6 4.48 15.29 -30.23
CA ALA A 6 5.41 14.45 -29.46
C ALA A 6 5.07 12.95 -29.58
N LEU A 7 3.79 12.59 -29.53
CA LEU A 7 3.35 11.20 -29.68
C LEU A 7 3.56 10.68 -31.10
N GLU A 8 3.39 11.51 -32.13
CA GLU A 8 3.69 11.15 -33.52
C GLU A 8 5.18 10.91 -33.74
N LEU A 9 6.05 11.79 -33.25
CA LEU A 9 7.50 11.61 -33.30
C LEU A 9 7.93 10.32 -32.60
N LEU A 10 7.40 10.05 -31.39
CA LEU A 10 7.70 8.83 -30.66
C LEU A 10 7.19 7.58 -31.39
N ARG A 11 6.08 7.65 -32.12
CA ARG A 11 5.58 6.55 -32.95
C ARG A 11 6.50 6.26 -34.13
N MET A 12 7.04 7.29 -34.78
CA MET A 12 8.02 7.12 -35.86
C MET A 12 9.29 6.44 -35.35
N LEU A 13 9.86 6.96 -34.25
CA LEU A 13 11.05 6.39 -33.61
C LEU A 13 10.85 4.93 -33.16
N THR A 14 9.64 4.55 -32.75
CA THR A 14 9.36 3.16 -32.37
C THR A 14 9.46 2.18 -33.56
N ARG A 15 9.22 2.65 -34.80
CA ARG A 15 9.23 1.81 -36.00
C ARG A 15 10.63 1.57 -36.56
N ASP A 16 11.49 2.58 -36.44
CA ASP A 16 12.80 2.58 -37.08
C ASP A 16 13.90 1.96 -36.18
N GLU A 17 13.65 1.83 -34.87
CA GLU A 17 14.65 1.47 -33.88
C GLU A 17 14.70 -0.03 -33.53
N SER A 18 15.91 -0.60 -33.56
CA SER A 18 16.17 -2.01 -33.20
C SER A 18 16.68 -2.20 -31.77
N SER A 19 17.07 -1.12 -31.07
CA SER A 19 17.63 -1.19 -29.72
C SER A 19 16.55 -1.31 -28.66
N LEU A 20 16.57 -2.41 -27.89
CA LEU A 20 15.62 -2.64 -26.79
C LEU A 20 15.71 -1.58 -25.69
N SER A 21 16.91 -1.08 -25.39
CA SER A 21 17.10 -0.06 -24.35
C SER A 21 16.49 1.29 -24.76
N LEU A 22 16.65 1.69 -26.01
CA LEU A 22 16.05 2.93 -26.52
C LEU A 22 14.52 2.79 -26.64
N LEU A 23 14.05 1.63 -27.07
CA LEU A 23 12.63 1.31 -27.11
C LEU A 23 12.00 1.41 -25.71
N MET A 24 12.72 0.97 -24.67
CA MET A 24 12.30 1.14 -23.29
C MET A 24 12.19 2.61 -22.91
N ASP A 25 13.22 3.42 -23.21
CA ASP A 25 13.20 4.87 -22.92
C ASP A 25 12.03 5.57 -23.63
N ILE A 26 11.70 5.17 -24.87
CA ILE A 26 10.53 5.66 -25.62
C ILE A 26 9.23 5.30 -24.89
N TYR A 27 9.06 4.05 -24.45
CA TYR A 27 7.86 3.64 -23.71
C TYR A 27 7.73 4.37 -22.37
N LEU A 28 8.83 4.53 -21.63
CA LEU A 28 8.84 5.33 -20.41
C LEU A 28 8.40 6.78 -20.70
N CYS A 29 8.89 7.40 -21.78
CA CYS A 29 8.45 8.74 -22.19
C CYS A 29 6.95 8.80 -22.50
N LYS A 30 6.40 7.81 -23.23
CA LYS A 30 4.97 7.73 -23.51
C LYS A 30 4.14 7.56 -22.24
N ILE A 31 4.61 6.75 -21.29
CA ILE A 31 3.95 6.58 -19.98
C ILE A 31 3.92 7.90 -19.21
N ARG A 32 5.03 8.66 -19.17
CA ARG A 32 5.08 9.99 -18.52
C ARG A 32 4.07 10.95 -19.14
N ILE A 33 4.04 11.03 -20.48
CA ILE A 33 3.09 11.86 -21.21
C ILE A 33 1.65 11.43 -20.85
N GLY A 34 1.39 10.13 -20.83
CA GLY A 34 0.10 9.57 -20.40
C GLY A 34 -0.29 9.95 -18.98
N MET A 35 0.64 9.93 -18.02
CA MET A 35 0.42 10.36 -16.63
C MET A 35 0.10 11.86 -16.56
N LEU A 36 0.80 12.71 -17.31
CA LEU A 36 0.56 14.15 -17.34
C LEU A 36 -0.84 14.50 -17.89
N ILE A 37 -1.28 13.79 -18.93
CA ILE A 37 -2.61 13.99 -19.56
C ILE A 37 -3.71 13.22 -18.81
N LYS A 38 -3.34 12.37 -17.85
CA LYS A 38 -4.22 11.43 -17.14
C LYS A 38 -4.99 10.48 -18.08
N ASN A 39 -4.41 10.15 -19.24
CA ASN A 39 -5.01 9.22 -20.19
C ASN A 39 -4.67 7.77 -19.81
N LYS A 40 -5.62 7.11 -19.15
CA LYS A 40 -5.45 5.74 -18.65
C LYS A 40 -5.11 4.73 -19.75
N LYS A 41 -5.77 4.79 -20.91
CA LYS A 41 -5.56 3.83 -22.00
C LYS A 41 -4.12 3.87 -22.52
N LEU A 42 -3.62 5.09 -22.74
CA LEU A 42 -2.25 5.30 -23.21
C LEU A 42 -1.22 4.76 -22.20
N ILE A 43 -1.48 4.90 -20.90
CA ILE A 43 -0.60 4.36 -19.86
C ILE A 43 -0.61 2.83 -19.93
N GLU A 44 -1.78 2.20 -19.97
CA GLU A 44 -1.91 0.73 -19.94
C GLU A 44 -1.28 0.06 -21.17
N GLU A 45 -1.55 0.56 -22.38
CA GLU A 45 -0.99 0.03 -23.63
C GLU A 45 0.55 0.09 -23.63
N ASN A 46 1.13 1.23 -23.24
CA ASN A 46 2.58 1.38 -23.22
C ASN A 46 3.23 0.67 -22.02
N PHE A 47 2.49 0.44 -20.93
CA PHE A 47 2.96 -0.31 -19.79
C PHE A 47 3.09 -1.80 -20.11
N GLU A 48 2.10 -2.39 -20.79
CA GLU A 48 2.17 -3.77 -21.28
C GLU A 48 3.33 -3.96 -22.27
N ALA A 49 3.50 -3.02 -23.21
CA ALA A 49 4.64 -3.04 -24.13
C ALA A 49 5.99 -2.93 -23.41
N ALA A 50 6.07 -2.11 -22.35
CA ALA A 50 7.28 -1.98 -21.54
C ALA A 50 7.61 -3.25 -20.73
N ILE A 51 6.60 -4.00 -20.27
CA ILE A 51 6.80 -5.32 -19.62
C ILE A 51 7.43 -6.30 -20.60
N ASP A 52 6.87 -6.42 -21.81
CA ASP A 52 7.39 -7.32 -22.85
C ASP A 52 8.84 -6.97 -23.25
N VAL A 53 9.19 -5.68 -23.38
CA VAL A 53 10.58 -5.25 -23.61
C VAL A 53 11.50 -5.59 -22.43
N CYS A 54 11.00 -5.47 -21.19
CA CYS A 54 11.76 -5.84 -20.00
C CYS A 54 12.08 -7.34 -19.98
N GLU A 55 11.12 -8.19 -20.31
CA GLU A 55 11.27 -9.66 -20.40
C GLU A 55 12.24 -10.08 -21.50
N ARG A 56 12.22 -9.39 -22.66
CA ARG A 56 13.12 -9.65 -23.79
C ARG A 56 14.60 -9.38 -23.51
N GLY A 57 14.95 -8.69 -22.41
CA GLY A 57 16.35 -8.50 -22.03
C GLY A 57 16.88 -7.08 -22.17
N CYS A 58 16.16 -6.06 -21.71
CA CYS A 58 16.70 -4.70 -21.67
C CYS A 58 17.79 -4.52 -20.59
N ASP A 59 18.58 -3.44 -20.74
CA ASP A 59 19.68 -3.10 -19.84
C ASP A 59 19.24 -2.95 -18.37
N TRP A 60 20.11 -3.33 -17.45
CA TRP A 60 19.82 -3.42 -16.01
C TRP A 60 19.35 -2.08 -15.43
N ASP A 61 19.97 -0.99 -15.84
CA ASP A 61 19.61 0.36 -15.39
C ASP A 61 18.17 0.73 -15.82
N ARG A 62 17.79 0.42 -17.07
CA ARG A 62 16.43 0.69 -17.59
C ARG A 62 15.39 -0.15 -16.89
N ARG A 63 15.74 -1.37 -16.46
CA ARG A 63 14.86 -2.22 -15.64
C ARG A 63 14.61 -1.60 -14.27
N ASN A 64 15.63 -1.07 -13.61
CA ASN A 64 15.46 -0.40 -12.32
C ASN A 64 14.64 0.87 -12.44
N LYS A 65 14.91 1.68 -13.47
CA LYS A 65 14.08 2.83 -13.80
C LYS A 65 12.63 2.41 -14.00
N PHE A 66 12.37 1.36 -14.78
CA PHE A 66 11.03 0.85 -15.01
C PHE A 66 10.32 0.39 -13.74
N LYS A 67 11.00 -0.28 -12.80
CA LYS A 67 10.41 -0.68 -11.51
C LYS A 67 9.77 0.50 -10.77
N ILE A 68 10.37 1.69 -10.85
CA ILE A 68 9.84 2.90 -10.21
C ILE A 68 8.55 3.35 -10.92
N TYR A 69 8.50 3.27 -12.25
CA TYR A 69 7.26 3.50 -13.00
C TYR A 69 6.18 2.46 -12.66
N GLN A 70 6.56 1.19 -12.48
CA GLN A 70 5.65 0.13 -12.04
C GLN A 70 5.08 0.45 -10.66
N ALA A 71 5.92 0.86 -9.72
CA ALA A 71 5.48 1.24 -8.37
C ALA A 71 4.45 2.38 -8.41
N ILE A 72 4.70 3.44 -9.17
CA ILE A 72 3.78 4.58 -9.30
C ILE A 72 2.47 4.18 -9.99
N TYR A 73 2.55 3.33 -11.01
CA TYR A 73 1.38 2.81 -11.69
C TYR A 73 0.48 1.99 -10.76
N TYR A 74 1.08 1.09 -9.95
CA TYR A 74 0.34 0.32 -8.95
C TYR A 74 -0.19 1.20 -7.80
N LEU A 75 0.53 2.26 -7.44
CA LEU A 75 0.06 3.26 -6.47
C LEU A 75 -1.23 3.95 -6.98
N HIS A 76 -1.27 4.33 -8.26
CA HIS A 76 -2.48 4.89 -8.88
C HIS A 76 -3.65 3.90 -8.91
N LYS A 77 -3.38 2.60 -9.03
CA LYS A 77 -4.40 1.54 -8.98
C LYS A 77 -4.83 1.19 -7.55
N GLY A 78 -4.08 1.63 -6.54
CA GLY A 78 -4.32 1.29 -5.13
C GLY A 78 -3.80 -0.10 -4.71
N ASP A 79 -2.90 -0.71 -5.48
CA ASP A 79 -2.24 -1.98 -5.10
C ASP A 79 -0.98 -1.68 -4.29
N PHE A 80 -1.16 -1.47 -2.98
CA PHE A 80 -0.08 -1.06 -2.08
C PHE A 80 0.97 -2.14 -1.85
N LYS A 81 0.62 -3.43 -1.97
CA LYS A 81 1.57 -4.52 -1.75
C LYS A 81 2.64 -4.53 -2.83
N LYS A 82 2.21 -4.55 -4.10
CA LYS A 82 3.14 -4.47 -5.24
C LYS A 82 3.92 -3.16 -5.23
N THR A 83 3.25 -2.06 -4.91
CA THR A 83 3.90 -0.74 -4.81
C THR A 83 5.05 -0.77 -3.82
N ALA A 84 4.82 -1.32 -2.61
CA ALA A 84 5.84 -1.43 -1.58
C ALA A 84 6.99 -2.35 -2.00
N ASP A 85 6.71 -3.47 -2.67
CA ASP A 85 7.74 -4.41 -3.13
C ASP A 85 8.63 -3.77 -4.21
N PHE A 86 8.03 -3.13 -5.21
CA PHE A 86 8.79 -2.45 -6.27
C PHE A 86 9.62 -1.27 -5.75
N PHE A 87 9.10 -0.49 -4.78
CA PHE A 87 9.90 0.56 -4.16
C PHE A 87 11.01 -0.01 -3.28
N SER A 88 10.76 -1.04 -2.46
CA SER A 88 11.81 -1.62 -1.61
C SER A 88 12.98 -2.16 -2.44
N ASP A 89 12.69 -2.73 -3.61
CA ASP A 89 13.71 -3.30 -4.48
C ASP A 89 14.46 -2.25 -5.31
N SER A 90 13.87 -1.06 -5.51
CA SER A 90 14.44 -0.01 -6.37
C SER A 90 15.19 1.09 -5.60
N LEU A 91 14.92 1.29 -4.31
CA LEU A 91 15.59 2.30 -3.49
C LEU A 91 17.13 2.17 -3.42
N PRO A 92 17.73 0.98 -3.26
CA PRO A 92 19.19 0.85 -3.17
C PRO A 92 19.92 1.25 -4.45
N SER A 93 19.24 1.22 -5.59
CA SER A 93 19.76 1.57 -6.92
C SER A 93 19.05 2.78 -7.51
N PHE A 94 18.48 3.64 -6.67
CA PHE A 94 17.71 4.78 -7.13
C PHE A 94 18.61 5.86 -7.70
N GLU A 95 18.57 6.01 -9.02
CA GLU A 95 19.15 7.16 -9.71
C GLU A 95 18.13 8.29 -9.85
N LYS A 96 18.60 9.49 -10.18
CA LYS A 96 17.72 10.65 -10.34
C LYS A 96 16.72 10.41 -11.47
N ASN A 97 15.46 10.20 -11.08
CA ASN A 97 14.36 9.95 -12.01
C ASN A 97 13.56 11.21 -12.31
N GLU A 98 12.83 11.18 -13.43
CA GLU A 98 12.05 12.34 -13.88
C GLU A 98 10.60 12.34 -13.37
N VAL A 99 10.17 11.28 -12.68
CA VAL A 99 8.76 11.12 -12.23
C VAL A 99 8.59 11.53 -10.77
N VAL A 100 9.49 11.07 -9.91
CA VAL A 100 9.37 11.16 -8.45
C VAL A 100 10.74 11.46 -7.87
N SER A 101 10.78 12.33 -6.86
CA SER A 101 12.02 12.62 -6.14
C SER A 101 12.37 11.47 -5.20
N TYR A 102 13.65 11.32 -4.83
CA TYR A 102 14.04 10.25 -3.91
C TYR A 102 13.25 10.33 -2.58
N LYS A 103 13.02 11.54 -2.06
CA LYS A 103 12.27 11.75 -0.81
C LYS A 103 10.84 11.24 -0.92
N ASP A 104 10.15 11.59 -1.99
CA ASP A 104 8.77 11.17 -2.22
C ASP A 104 8.67 9.66 -2.44
N ALA A 105 9.66 9.05 -3.12
CA ALA A 105 9.72 7.60 -3.32
C ALA A 105 9.84 6.84 -1.98
N VAL A 106 10.65 7.35 -1.05
CA VAL A 106 10.74 6.81 0.31
C VAL A 106 9.41 6.98 1.06
N GLU A 107 8.75 8.14 0.94
CA GLU A 107 7.43 8.34 1.57
C GLU A 107 6.35 7.40 1.01
N TYR A 108 6.36 7.15 -0.30
CA TYR A 108 5.44 6.21 -0.95
C TYR A 108 5.72 4.76 -0.55
N LEU A 109 6.98 4.39 -0.34
CA LEU A 109 7.34 3.09 0.24
C LEU A 109 6.80 2.96 1.66
N ILE A 110 6.98 3.96 2.52
CA ILE A 110 6.52 3.90 3.91
C ILE A 110 5.01 3.81 3.97
N PHE A 111 4.30 4.64 3.20
CA PHE A 111 2.84 4.61 3.15
C PHE A 111 2.34 3.24 2.69
N SER A 112 2.86 2.75 1.57
CA SER A 112 2.42 1.47 0.97
C SER A 112 2.85 0.28 1.82
N GLY A 113 4.04 0.32 2.41
CA GLY A 113 4.60 -0.71 3.27
C GLY A 113 3.86 -0.80 4.60
N MET A 114 3.61 0.32 5.28
CA MET A 114 2.79 0.34 6.50
C MET A 114 1.36 -0.15 6.23
N PHE A 115 0.83 0.11 5.03
CA PHE A 115 -0.48 -0.40 4.63
C PHE A 115 -0.48 -1.91 4.33
N ALA A 116 0.51 -2.43 3.60
CA ALA A 116 0.47 -3.79 3.06
C ALA A 116 1.28 -4.83 3.84
N TYR A 117 2.43 -4.45 4.42
CA TYR A 117 3.34 -5.40 5.03
C TYR A 117 2.88 -5.89 6.40
N ASP A 118 3.32 -7.11 6.71
CA ASP A 118 3.24 -7.72 8.03
C ASP A 118 4.41 -7.25 8.90
N ARG A 119 4.31 -7.50 10.22
CA ARG A 119 5.29 -7.02 11.21
C ARG A 119 6.74 -7.41 10.88
N ASN A 120 6.96 -8.62 10.36
CA ASN A 120 8.30 -9.10 10.01
C ASN A 120 8.88 -8.32 8.83
N ASP A 121 8.05 -8.03 7.83
CA ASP A 121 8.46 -7.30 6.64
C ASP A 121 8.63 -5.82 6.93
N ILE A 122 7.80 -5.24 7.81
CA ILE A 122 7.99 -3.88 8.33
C ILE A 122 9.35 -3.76 9.03
N ASN A 123 9.73 -4.75 9.85
CA ASN A 123 11.02 -4.72 10.53
C ASN A 123 12.19 -4.71 9.52
N LYS A 124 12.16 -5.63 8.55
CA LYS A 124 13.24 -5.82 7.58
C LYS A 124 13.34 -4.68 6.57
N LYS A 125 12.20 -4.29 5.98
CA LYS A 125 12.15 -3.38 4.83
C LYS A 125 11.96 -1.92 5.21
N LEU A 126 11.43 -1.60 6.40
CA LEU A 126 11.18 -0.22 6.83
C LEU A 126 12.00 0.18 8.05
N TYR A 127 11.91 -0.58 9.15
CA TYR A 127 12.53 -0.19 10.42
C TYR A 127 14.06 -0.29 10.41
N THR A 128 14.60 -1.35 9.77
CA THR A 128 16.06 -1.61 9.73
C THR A 128 16.72 -1.06 8.46
N SER A 129 15.93 -0.59 7.47
CA SER A 129 16.48 -0.11 6.20
C SER A 129 17.19 1.24 6.39
N PRO A 130 18.50 1.32 6.12
CA PRO A 130 19.25 2.57 6.28
C PRO A 130 18.75 3.66 5.32
N GLU A 131 18.29 3.28 4.12
CA GLU A 131 17.75 4.20 3.12
C GLU A 131 16.53 4.98 3.64
N VAL A 132 15.69 4.27 4.40
CA VAL A 132 14.52 4.87 5.05
C VAL A 132 14.96 5.75 6.22
N LEU A 133 15.88 5.29 7.06
CA LEU A 133 16.27 6.05 8.27
C LEU A 133 17.00 7.36 7.97
N GLU A 134 17.83 7.42 6.92
CA GLU A 134 18.65 8.60 6.63
C GLU A 134 17.87 9.74 5.98
N ILE A 135 16.88 9.41 5.14
CA ILE A 135 16.26 10.39 4.25
C ILE A 135 14.82 10.70 4.67
N CYS A 136 14.22 9.83 5.47
CA CYS A 136 12.85 10.02 5.88
C CYS A 136 12.69 11.17 6.88
N ASN A 137 11.50 11.74 6.84
CA ASN A 137 11.10 12.77 7.76
C ASN A 137 10.77 12.20 9.13
N VAL A 138 10.95 13.03 10.16
CA VAL A 138 10.80 12.63 11.57
C VAL A 138 9.41 12.06 11.86
N GLU A 139 8.35 12.61 11.23
CA GLU A 139 6.97 12.18 11.48
C GLU A 139 6.72 10.73 11.02
N SER A 140 7.26 10.37 9.86
CA SER A 140 7.14 9.05 9.27
C SER A 140 7.92 8.00 10.08
N ILE A 141 9.12 8.36 10.55
CA ILE A 141 9.95 7.50 11.40
C ILE A 141 9.22 7.26 12.73
N ASN A 142 8.70 8.31 13.36
CA ASN A 142 7.95 8.19 14.61
C ASN A 142 6.75 7.25 14.45
N LEU A 143 6.03 7.29 13.32
CA LEU A 143 4.93 6.38 13.06
C LEU A 143 5.38 4.91 13.01
N ILE A 144 6.47 4.61 12.29
CA ILE A 144 7.02 3.26 12.16
C ILE A 144 7.52 2.76 13.52
N THR A 145 8.29 3.58 14.22
CA THR A 145 8.86 3.25 15.53
C THR A 145 7.76 3.00 16.55
N ASN A 146 6.77 3.89 16.66
CA ASN A 146 5.67 3.74 17.61
C ASN A 146 4.82 2.49 17.31
N PHE A 147 4.63 2.15 16.03
CA PHE A 147 3.96 0.91 15.64
C PHE A 147 4.77 -0.34 16.03
N TYR A 148 6.07 -0.34 15.75
CA TYR A 148 6.94 -1.49 15.95
C TYR A 148 7.28 -1.74 17.43
N GLU A 149 7.52 -0.68 18.20
CA GLU A 149 7.80 -0.75 19.65
C GLU A 149 6.53 -0.97 20.48
N CYS A 150 5.35 -0.92 19.87
CA CYS A 150 4.05 -1.01 20.54
C CYS A 150 3.75 0.17 21.48
N ASN A 151 4.23 1.38 21.15
CA ASN A 151 3.91 2.61 21.89
C ASN A 151 2.50 3.09 21.48
N TYR A 152 1.48 2.43 22.01
CA TYR A 152 0.08 2.66 21.63
C TYR A 152 -0.44 4.08 21.94
N TYR A 153 0.06 4.69 23.02
CA TYR A 153 -0.36 6.01 23.48
C TYR A 153 0.02 7.12 22.46
N ASP A 154 1.27 7.07 21.97
CA ASP A 154 1.80 8.08 21.03
C ASP A 154 1.49 7.78 19.57
N PHE A 155 0.97 6.58 19.27
CA PHE A 155 0.72 6.15 17.90
C PHE A 155 -0.39 6.97 17.21
N LEU A 156 -1.56 7.16 17.85
CA LEU A 156 -2.67 7.89 17.23
C LEU A 156 -2.33 9.38 16.96
N PRO A 157 -1.68 10.11 17.89
CA PRO A 157 -1.13 11.43 17.60
C PRO A 157 -0.13 11.44 16.44
N SER A 158 0.80 10.48 16.41
CA SER A 158 1.80 10.36 15.33
C SER A 158 1.14 10.11 13.97
N LEU A 159 0.11 9.26 13.94
CA LEU A 159 -0.68 8.98 12.74
C LEU A 159 -1.39 10.23 12.22
N TYR A 160 -1.96 11.04 13.11
CA TYR A 160 -2.61 12.30 12.72
C TYR A 160 -1.62 13.29 12.09
N ILE A 161 -0.45 13.47 12.72
CA ILE A 161 0.60 14.35 12.21
C ILE A 161 1.06 13.88 10.82
N TYR A 162 1.27 12.57 10.65
CA TYR A 162 1.66 11.97 9.37
C TYR A 162 0.60 12.18 8.28
N ILE A 163 -0.68 11.95 8.58
CA ILE A 163 -1.78 12.16 7.62
C ILE A 163 -1.85 13.62 7.19
N LYS A 164 -1.79 14.56 8.16
CA LYS A 164 -1.91 15.99 7.88
C LYS A 164 -0.85 16.48 6.90
N LYS A 165 0.37 15.95 7.01
CA LYS A 165 1.45 16.26 6.09
C LYS A 165 1.20 15.77 4.67
N LEU A 166 0.55 14.63 4.52
CA LEU A 166 0.27 14.02 3.22
C LEU A 166 -0.99 14.57 2.54
N GLU A 167 -1.74 15.49 3.17
CA GLU A 167 -2.96 16.07 2.60
C GLU A 167 -2.72 16.87 1.30
N ASP A 168 -1.50 17.36 1.14
CA ASP A 168 -1.06 18.15 -0.02
C ASP A 168 -0.47 17.28 -1.15
N ASP A 169 -0.21 15.99 -0.90
CA ASP A 169 0.35 15.08 -1.91
C ASP A 169 -0.70 14.72 -2.98
N LEU A 170 -0.30 14.76 -4.25
CA LEU A 170 -1.18 14.54 -5.39
C LEU A 170 -1.66 13.08 -5.51
N TYR A 171 -0.82 12.11 -5.17
CA TYR A 171 -1.10 10.68 -5.34
C TYR A 171 -1.71 10.06 -4.09
N LEU A 172 -1.24 10.45 -2.91
CA LEU A 172 -1.67 9.82 -1.65
C LEU A 172 -2.98 10.37 -1.09
N LYS A 173 -3.34 11.62 -1.41
CA LYS A 173 -4.55 12.29 -0.88
C LYS A 173 -5.82 11.46 -1.00
N CYS A 174 -6.01 10.78 -2.12
CA CYS A 174 -7.20 9.95 -2.36
C CYS A 174 -7.29 8.75 -1.39
N PHE A 175 -6.16 8.30 -0.85
CA PHE A 175 -6.05 7.10 -0.02
C PHE A 175 -5.89 7.38 1.47
N LEU A 176 -5.75 8.65 1.91
CA LEU A 176 -5.51 8.99 3.32
C LEU A 176 -6.60 8.49 4.27
N ASN A 177 -7.87 8.64 3.87
CA ASN A 177 -9.00 8.16 4.67
C ASN A 177 -9.01 6.63 4.81
N LEU A 178 -8.59 5.92 3.75
CA LEU A 178 -8.46 4.47 3.76
C LEU A 178 -7.29 4.06 4.66
N PHE A 179 -6.14 4.71 4.48
CA PHE A 179 -4.93 4.49 5.27
C PHE A 179 -5.18 4.67 6.77
N CYS A 180 -5.85 5.76 7.19
CA CYS A 180 -6.19 6.00 8.58
C CYS A 180 -7.00 4.85 9.20
N LYS A 181 -8.04 4.39 8.50
CA LYS A 181 -8.88 3.28 8.95
C LYS A 181 -8.09 1.98 9.05
N GLU A 182 -7.24 1.70 8.07
CA GLU A 182 -6.44 0.48 8.04
C GLU A 182 -5.36 0.46 9.12
N MET A 183 -4.69 1.60 9.37
CA MET A 183 -3.71 1.71 10.45
C MET A 183 -4.35 1.50 11.82
N LYS A 184 -5.56 2.04 12.06
CA LYS A 184 -6.33 1.77 13.27
C LYS A 184 -6.68 0.29 13.43
N ILE A 185 -7.17 -0.35 12.38
CA ILE A 185 -7.47 -1.79 12.41
C ILE A 185 -6.21 -2.59 12.74
N LYS A 186 -5.07 -2.27 12.11
CA LYS A 186 -3.80 -2.95 12.37
C LYS A 186 -3.37 -2.83 13.82
N ILE A 187 -3.43 -1.64 14.41
CA ILE A 187 -2.97 -1.46 15.79
C ILE A 187 -3.92 -2.09 16.81
N TYR A 188 -5.24 -2.06 16.58
CA TYR A 188 -6.20 -2.78 17.42
C TYR A 188 -6.00 -4.29 17.32
N LYS A 189 -5.81 -4.85 16.12
CA LYS A 189 -5.45 -6.25 15.94
C LYS A 189 -4.15 -6.61 16.66
N GLN A 190 -3.14 -5.75 16.58
CA GLN A 190 -1.85 -5.98 17.23
C GLN A 190 -1.98 -6.05 18.75
N LEU A 191 -2.73 -5.12 19.37
CA LEU A 191 -2.96 -5.16 20.80
C LEU A 191 -3.77 -6.40 21.18
N LEU A 192 -4.89 -6.65 20.50
CA LEU A 192 -5.77 -7.76 20.82
C LEU A 192 -5.08 -9.12 20.62
N LYS A 193 -4.19 -9.29 19.64
CA LYS A 193 -3.46 -10.56 19.43
C LYS A 193 -2.65 -11.01 20.66
N SER A 194 -2.27 -10.07 21.53
CA SER A 194 -1.55 -10.37 22.77
C SER A 194 -2.48 -10.74 23.94
N TYR A 195 -3.79 -10.51 23.83
CA TYR A 195 -4.78 -10.67 24.91
C TYR A 195 -6.05 -11.39 24.42
N GLN A 196 -6.39 -12.52 25.02
CA GLN A 196 -7.67 -13.20 24.74
C GLN A 196 -8.89 -12.37 25.19
N MET A 197 -8.72 -11.60 26.26
CA MET A 197 -9.76 -10.79 26.89
C MET A 197 -9.15 -9.49 27.42
N LEU A 198 -9.77 -8.35 27.12
CA LEU A 198 -9.31 -7.03 27.56
C LEU A 198 -10.49 -6.15 27.95
N SER A 199 -10.39 -5.41 29.05
CA SER A 199 -11.43 -4.42 29.41
C SER A 199 -11.35 -3.18 28.51
N LEU A 200 -12.50 -2.64 28.12
CA LEU A 200 -12.58 -1.42 27.29
C LEU A 200 -11.83 -0.25 27.93
N LYS A 201 -11.92 -0.11 29.26
CA LYS A 201 -11.24 0.93 30.03
C LYS A 201 -9.72 0.85 29.91
N ASN A 202 -9.16 -0.36 30.07
CA ASN A 202 -7.72 -0.56 29.98
C ASN A 202 -7.24 -0.31 28.54
N MET A 203 -7.99 -0.79 27.55
CA MET A 203 -7.68 -0.54 26.14
C MET A 203 -7.69 0.97 25.83
N ALA A 204 -8.71 1.69 26.29
CA ALA A 204 -8.83 3.14 26.13
C ALA A 204 -7.64 3.88 26.77
N ASN A 205 -7.24 3.50 27.99
CA ASN A 205 -6.07 4.05 28.68
C ASN A 205 -4.76 3.79 27.94
N VAL A 206 -4.58 2.58 27.38
CA VAL A 206 -3.38 2.22 26.59
C VAL A 206 -3.25 3.08 25.34
N PHE A 207 -4.36 3.40 24.68
CA PHE A 207 -4.38 4.27 23.50
C PHE A 207 -4.49 5.78 23.81
N GLY A 208 -4.75 6.16 25.05
CA GLY A 208 -4.97 7.56 25.44
C GLY A 208 -6.26 8.18 24.87
N ILE A 209 -7.30 7.37 24.66
CA ILE A 209 -8.59 7.80 24.08
C ILE A 209 -9.74 7.58 25.05
N SER A 210 -10.91 8.18 24.78
CA SER A 210 -12.12 7.93 25.56
C SER A 210 -12.72 6.55 25.27
N GLU A 211 -13.40 5.98 26.27
CA GLU A 211 -14.12 4.70 26.13
C GLU A 211 -15.19 4.77 25.03
N ASP A 212 -15.95 5.87 24.98
CA ASP A 212 -17.00 6.08 23.97
C ASP A 212 -16.44 6.07 22.53
N TYR A 213 -15.30 6.74 22.33
CA TYR A 213 -14.65 6.79 21.02
C TYR A 213 -14.15 5.41 20.57
N LEU A 214 -13.58 4.64 21.52
CA LEU A 214 -13.12 3.30 21.25
C LEU A 214 -14.29 2.35 20.92
N GLU A 215 -15.41 2.46 21.63
CA GLU A 215 -16.61 1.66 21.38
C GLU A 215 -17.15 1.92 19.97
N ASP A 216 -17.25 3.19 19.56
CA ASP A 216 -17.71 3.58 18.22
C ASP A 216 -16.77 3.08 17.10
N ASP A 217 -15.45 3.23 17.28
CA ASP A 217 -14.47 2.77 16.29
C ASP A 217 -14.49 1.23 16.17
N LEU A 218 -14.47 0.50 17.28
CA LEU A 218 -14.55 -0.96 17.27
C LEU A 218 -15.87 -1.45 16.70
N GLY A 219 -17.00 -0.83 17.06
CA GLY A 219 -18.32 -1.17 16.54
C GLY A 219 -18.40 -1.05 15.02
N ASN A 220 -17.82 0.03 14.46
CA ASN A 220 -17.72 0.23 13.02
C ASN A 220 -16.87 -0.85 12.32
N PHE A 221 -15.76 -1.28 12.92
CA PHE A 221 -14.87 -2.29 12.33
C PHE A 221 -15.39 -3.72 12.47
N ILE A 222 -16.05 -4.04 13.58
CA ILE A 222 -16.72 -5.34 13.83
C ILE A 222 -17.89 -5.49 12.85
N SER A 223 -18.71 -4.45 12.68
CA SER A 223 -19.84 -4.47 11.74
C SER A 223 -19.40 -4.75 10.29
N LYS A 224 -18.19 -4.30 9.93
CA LYS A 224 -17.58 -4.54 8.61
C LYS A 224 -16.83 -5.87 8.51
N LYS A 225 -16.84 -6.71 9.57
CA LYS A 225 -16.07 -7.97 9.67
C LYS A 225 -14.57 -7.79 9.40
N ARG A 226 -14.02 -6.60 9.68
CA ARG A 226 -12.58 -6.33 9.53
C ARG A 226 -11.80 -6.71 10.78
N LEU A 227 -12.49 -6.82 11.92
CA LEU A 227 -11.92 -7.15 13.23
C LEU A 227 -12.72 -8.31 13.87
N ASN A 228 -12.03 -9.39 14.22
CA ASN A 228 -12.64 -10.62 14.75
C ASN A 228 -12.82 -10.56 16.28
N CYS A 229 -13.41 -9.48 16.78
CA CYS A 229 -13.72 -9.33 18.21
C CYS A 229 -15.21 -9.15 18.46
N LYS A 230 -15.64 -9.51 19.67
CA LYS A 230 -16.96 -9.20 20.21
C LYS A 230 -16.80 -8.27 21.40
N ILE A 231 -17.71 -7.32 21.52
CA ILE A 231 -17.80 -6.42 22.66
C ILE A 231 -18.96 -6.90 23.53
N ASP A 232 -18.68 -7.22 24.79
CA ASP A 232 -19.70 -7.40 25.81
C ASP A 232 -19.84 -6.10 26.61
N LYS A 233 -20.96 -5.40 26.36
CA LYS A 233 -21.27 -4.11 26.97
C LYS A 233 -21.65 -4.22 28.45
N VAL A 234 -22.14 -5.38 28.90
CA VAL A 234 -22.52 -5.55 30.31
C VAL A 234 -21.28 -5.70 31.19
N SER A 235 -20.29 -6.45 30.70
CA SER A 235 -19.02 -6.65 31.41
C SER A 235 -17.94 -5.61 31.05
N ASN A 236 -18.16 -4.79 30.02
CA ASN A 236 -17.18 -3.86 29.44
C ASN A 236 -15.88 -4.54 28.98
N ILE A 237 -16.04 -5.69 28.33
CA ILE A 237 -14.92 -6.54 27.89
C ILE A 237 -14.96 -6.71 26.38
N VAL A 238 -13.78 -6.65 25.77
CA VAL A 238 -13.51 -7.05 24.39
C VAL A 238 -12.93 -8.45 24.40
N VAL A 239 -13.59 -9.37 23.70
CA VAL A 239 -13.18 -10.77 23.57
C VAL A 239 -12.81 -11.04 22.11
N LEU A 240 -11.65 -11.63 21.87
CA LEU A 240 -11.31 -12.15 20.55
C LEU A 240 -12.07 -13.45 20.28
N ASN A 241 -12.61 -13.60 19.06
CA ASN A 241 -13.05 -14.92 18.60
C ASN A 241 -11.86 -15.61 17.94
N ASP A 242 -11.61 -16.87 18.28
CA ASP A 242 -10.56 -17.66 17.64
C ASP A 242 -10.82 -17.82 16.13
N ASP A 243 -9.76 -17.63 15.33
CA ASP A 243 -9.80 -17.63 13.86
C ASP A 243 -10.10 -19.00 13.25
N GLU A 244 -9.94 -20.11 13.99
CA GLU A 244 -10.17 -21.48 13.49
C GLU A 244 -11.59 -21.69 12.96
N ASN A 245 -12.58 -21.04 13.55
CA ASN A 245 -13.96 -21.10 13.08
C ASN A 245 -14.17 -20.31 11.78
N ASN A 246 -13.39 -19.26 11.52
CA ASN A 246 -13.52 -18.46 10.31
C ASN A 246 -12.90 -19.16 9.10
N ASP A 247 -11.77 -19.84 9.24
CA ASP A 247 -11.16 -20.59 8.13
C ASP A 247 -12.04 -21.77 7.70
N MET A 248 -12.62 -22.50 8.65
CA MET A 248 -13.60 -23.56 8.35
C MET A 248 -14.87 -23.00 7.71
N ASN A 249 -15.41 -21.88 8.20
CA ASN A 249 -16.59 -21.25 7.60
C ASN A 249 -16.31 -20.71 6.20
N ASN A 250 -15.14 -20.10 5.97
CA ASN A 250 -14.72 -19.64 4.65
C ASN A 250 -14.56 -20.83 3.69
N PHE A 251 -14.00 -21.94 4.16
CA PHE A 251 -13.84 -23.17 3.36
C PHE A 251 -15.20 -23.77 2.99
N VAL A 252 -16.15 -23.80 3.93
CA VAL A 252 -17.53 -24.25 3.69
C VAL A 252 -18.23 -23.32 2.70
N GLU A 253 -18.12 -22.00 2.85
CA GLU A 253 -18.73 -21.03 1.93
C GLU A 253 -18.15 -21.13 0.52
N PHE A 254 -16.83 -21.32 0.39
CA PHE A 254 -16.18 -21.55 -0.88
C PHE A 254 -16.63 -22.88 -1.52
N GLY A 255 -16.77 -23.93 -0.70
CA GLY A 255 -17.32 -25.22 -1.11
C GLY A 255 -18.77 -25.13 -1.60
N GLU A 256 -19.63 -24.41 -0.88
CA GLU A 256 -21.02 -24.18 -1.31
C GLU A 256 -21.10 -23.41 -2.63
N ASN A 257 -20.27 -22.39 -2.80
CA ASN A 257 -20.22 -21.62 -4.05
C ASN A 257 -19.74 -22.48 -5.23
N LEU A 258 -18.72 -23.32 -5.03
CA LEU A 258 -18.27 -24.28 -6.05
C LEU A 258 -19.38 -25.27 -6.42
N VAL A 259 -20.09 -25.83 -5.44
CA VAL A 259 -21.22 -26.75 -5.69
C VAL A 259 -22.34 -26.03 -6.46
N ARG A 260 -22.64 -24.77 -6.14
CA ARG A 260 -23.60 -23.95 -6.90
C ARG A 260 -23.16 -23.70 -8.34
N GLU A 261 -21.88 -23.44 -8.58
CA GLU A 261 -21.36 -23.26 -9.95
C GLU A 261 -21.41 -24.56 -10.76
N ILE A 262 -21.06 -25.69 -10.15
CA ILE A 262 -21.09 -27.00 -10.79
C ILE A 262 -22.53 -27.41 -11.12
N SER A 263 -23.46 -27.28 -10.17
CA SER A 263 -24.88 -27.61 -10.38
C SER A 263 -25.53 -26.75 -11.47
N LYS A 264 -25.12 -25.49 -11.64
CA LYS A 264 -25.55 -24.62 -12.76
C LYS A 264 -25.01 -25.03 -14.13
N LYS A 265 -23.91 -25.80 -14.19
CA LYS A 265 -23.32 -26.29 -15.45
C LYS A 265 -23.81 -27.68 -15.85
N ILE A 266 -24.41 -28.42 -14.92
CA ILE A 266 -24.92 -29.78 -15.14
C ILE A 266 -26.39 -29.77 -15.59
N ASN A 267 -27.15 -28.71 -15.27
CA ASN A 267 -28.45 -28.40 -15.86
C ASN A 267 -28.31 -27.46 -17.06
#